data_AF-A0A382UX86-F1
#
_entry.id   AF-A0A382UX86-F1
#
_cell.length_a   1.000
_cell.length_b   1.000
_cell.length_c   1.000
_cell.angle_alpha   90.00
_cell.angle_beta   90.00
_cell.angle_gamma   90.00
#
_symmetry.space_group_name_H-M   'P 1'
#
loop_
_entity.id
_entity.type
_entity.pdbx_description
1 polymer ?
#
loop_
_entity_poly.entity_id
_entity_poly.type
_entity_poly.pdbx_seq_one_letter_code
_entity_poly.pdbx_strand_id
1 'polypeptide(L)'
;MEDIRKIILTKNMFTLRMNHIVNFLKSEGVPLEKLCAIEIFGGIGQTDAILAKNVKTFEIWEIDQKLKPQLEKSFPNAKIKICNSIEILNKSQKIRKFDLILIDNPMSVFGIKKNSFEYCEHFDVIKNIKKLIDKEAIVIFLVNKKPFFSKKLKKKNMLWRKRRQE
;
A
#
# COMPACT_ATOMS: atom_id res chain seq x y z
N MET A 1 -33.76 1.62 0.10
CA MET A 1 -32.60 0.71 -0.06
C MET A 1 -31.93 0.82 -1.44
N GLU A 2 -32.66 1.15 -2.51
CA GLU A 2 -32.11 1.48 -3.84
C GLU A 2 -31.04 2.60 -3.79
N ASP A 3 -31.29 3.68 -3.04
CA ASP A 3 -30.41 4.86 -3.04
C ASP A 3 -29.02 4.62 -2.42
N ILE A 4 -28.94 3.78 -1.38
CA ILE A 4 -27.66 3.43 -0.75
C ILE A 4 -26.82 2.60 -1.74
N ARG A 5 -27.44 1.70 -2.51
CA ARG A 5 -26.74 0.92 -3.55
C ARG A 5 -26.23 1.83 -4.67
N LYS A 6 -27.00 2.84 -5.07
CA LYS A 6 -26.60 3.85 -6.07
C LYS A 6 -25.45 4.75 -5.59
N ILE A 7 -25.42 5.09 -4.30
CA ILE A 7 -24.32 5.85 -3.68
C ILE A 7 -23.04 5.00 -3.56
N ILE A 8 -23.17 3.71 -3.23
CA ILE A 8 -22.04 2.76 -3.19
C ILE A 8 -21.50 2.48 -4.60
N LEU A 9 -22.34 2.54 -5.64
CA LEU A 9 -21.95 2.36 -7.04
C LEU A 9 -21.25 3.61 -7.63
N THR A 10 -21.46 4.80 -7.06
CA THR A 10 -20.92 6.07 -7.57
C THR A 10 -19.69 6.56 -6.81
N LYS A 11 -19.46 6.12 -5.57
CA LYS A 11 -18.23 6.42 -4.81
C LYS A 11 -17.25 5.26 -4.86
N ASN A 12 -15.98 5.57 -5.14
CA ASN A 12 -14.89 4.60 -5.15
C ASN A 12 -14.85 3.86 -3.78
N MET A 13 -15.18 2.56 -3.79
CA MET A 13 -15.36 1.74 -2.59
C MET A 13 -14.09 1.70 -1.71
N PHE A 14 -12.92 1.95 -2.30
CA PHE A 14 -11.65 2.04 -1.60
C PHE A 14 -11.53 3.32 -0.77
N THR A 15 -11.90 4.48 -1.31
CA THR A 15 -11.90 5.76 -0.58
C THR A 15 -12.86 5.73 0.61
N LEU A 16 -14.02 5.08 0.46
CA LEU A 16 -14.97 4.87 1.57
C LEU A 16 -14.35 4.05 2.72
N ARG A 17 -13.52 3.06 2.40
CA ARG A 17 -12.86 2.21 3.41
C ARG A 17 -11.71 2.92 4.10
N MET A 18 -10.91 3.73 3.41
CA MET A 18 -9.82 4.46 4.05
C MET A 18 -10.34 5.54 5.02
N ASN A 19 -11.47 6.17 4.71
CA ASN A 19 -12.17 7.05 5.67
C ASN A 19 -12.56 6.30 6.95
N HIS A 20 -13.08 5.07 6.84
CA HIS A 20 -13.43 4.29 8.02
C HIS A 20 -12.21 3.94 8.87
N ILE A 21 -11.08 3.60 8.22
CA ILE A 21 -9.82 3.33 8.94
C ILE A 21 -9.34 4.58 9.67
N VAL A 22 -9.30 5.74 9.01
CA VAL A 22 -8.89 7.00 9.64
C VAL A 22 -9.82 7.35 10.82
N ASN A 23 -11.13 7.18 10.66
CA ASN A 23 -12.09 7.45 11.73
C ASN A 23 -11.93 6.48 12.90
N PHE A 24 -11.69 5.20 12.63
CA PHE A 24 -11.40 4.20 13.64
C PHE A 24 -10.12 4.55 14.42
N LEU A 25 -9.02 4.86 13.74
CA LEU A 25 -7.78 5.25 14.41
C LEU A 25 -7.99 6.48 15.32
N LYS A 26 -8.76 7.47 14.85
CA LYS A 26 -9.13 8.62 15.67
C LYS A 26 -10.00 8.25 16.88
N SER A 27 -10.96 7.34 16.73
CA SER A 27 -11.80 6.90 17.85
C SER A 27 -11.01 6.13 18.90
N GLU A 28 -9.96 5.42 18.50
CA GLU A 28 -9.00 4.77 19.40
C GLU A 28 -8.00 5.75 20.03
N GLY A 29 -8.15 7.06 19.81
CA GLY A 29 -7.28 8.09 20.40
C GLY A 29 -5.90 8.20 19.75
N VAL A 30 -5.71 7.64 18.54
CA VAL A 30 -4.43 7.74 17.82
C VAL A 30 -4.24 9.18 17.31
N PRO A 31 -3.15 9.88 17.71
CA PRO A 31 -2.88 11.25 17.29
C PRO A 31 -2.26 11.29 15.89
N LEU A 32 -3.07 11.01 14.86
CA LEU A 32 -2.62 10.88 13.47
C LEU A 32 -1.76 12.07 13.02
N GLU A 33 -2.09 13.29 13.42
CA GLU A 33 -1.40 14.54 13.07
C GLU A 33 0.05 14.60 13.55
N LYS A 34 0.46 13.70 14.45
CA LYS A 34 1.83 13.57 14.93
C LYS A 34 2.64 12.51 14.17
N LEU A 35 1.97 11.64 13.42
CA LEU A 35 2.58 10.46 12.81
C LEU A 35 3.28 10.77 11.48
N CYS A 36 4.47 10.19 11.30
CA CYS A 36 5.14 10.09 10.01
C CYS A 36 4.70 8.81 9.30
N ALA A 37 3.99 8.95 8.19
CA ALA A 37 3.43 7.83 7.46
C ALA A 37 4.14 7.55 6.13
N ILE A 38 4.11 6.30 5.69
CA ILE A 38 4.55 5.87 4.37
C ILE A 38 3.49 4.99 3.71
N GLU A 39 3.32 5.16 2.39
CA GLU A 39 2.64 4.23 1.51
C GLU A 39 3.64 3.54 0.59
N ILE A 40 3.56 2.22 0.52
CA ILE A 40 4.33 1.41 -0.43
C ILE A 40 3.38 0.94 -1.52
N PHE A 41 3.85 0.96 -2.77
CA PHE A 41 3.09 0.63 -3.98
C PHE A 41 2.01 1.67 -4.32
N GLY A 42 2.41 2.95 -4.33
CA GLY A 42 1.48 4.07 -4.39
C GLY A 42 0.56 4.15 -5.61
N GLY A 43 0.94 3.52 -6.72
CA GLY A 43 0.18 3.52 -7.96
C GLY A 43 -0.24 4.94 -8.38
N ILE A 44 -1.55 5.13 -8.56
CA ILE A 44 -2.15 6.44 -8.87
C ILE A 44 -2.63 7.22 -7.62
N GLY A 45 -2.48 6.64 -6.42
CA GLY A 45 -2.81 7.24 -5.13
C GLY A 45 -4.28 7.69 -4.97
N GLN A 46 -5.23 6.97 -5.56
CA GLN A 46 -6.65 7.34 -5.45
C GLN A 46 -7.28 7.00 -4.09
N THR A 47 -6.69 6.09 -3.33
CA THR A 47 -7.33 5.53 -2.13
C THR A 47 -6.96 6.31 -0.86
N ASP A 48 -5.78 6.94 -0.83
CA ASP A 48 -5.08 7.22 0.43
C ASP A 48 -4.91 8.71 0.73
N ALA A 49 -5.47 9.56 -0.13
CA ALA A 49 -5.49 11.01 0.03
C ALA A 49 -6.07 11.46 1.38
N ILE A 50 -7.03 10.72 1.94
CA ILE A 50 -7.56 11.03 3.27
C ILE A 50 -6.54 10.78 4.37
N LEU A 51 -5.81 9.66 4.31
CA LEU A 51 -4.77 9.33 5.28
C LEU A 51 -3.66 10.38 5.22
N ALA A 52 -3.19 10.70 4.01
CA ALA A 52 -2.15 11.71 3.77
C ALA A 52 -2.49 13.09 4.35
N LYS A 53 -3.77 13.48 4.36
CA LYS A 53 -4.24 14.76 4.92
C LYS A 53 -4.29 14.79 6.45
N ASN A 54 -4.33 13.63 7.11
CA ASN A 54 -4.51 13.55 8.56
C ASN A 54 -3.20 13.26 9.31
N VAL A 55 -2.09 13.03 8.59
CA VAL A 55 -0.78 12.70 9.16
C VAL A 55 0.20 13.85 9.06
N LYS A 56 1.24 13.86 9.90
CA LYS A 56 2.27 14.91 9.91
C LYS A 56 3.03 14.98 8.60
N THR A 57 3.49 13.82 8.12
CA THR A 57 4.21 13.68 6.85
C THR A 57 3.76 12.41 6.16
N PHE A 58 3.65 12.44 4.84
CA PHE A 58 3.32 11.29 4.03
C PHE A 58 4.40 11.07 2.98
N GLU A 59 4.98 9.87 2.90
CA GLU A 59 5.91 9.47 1.85
C GLU A 59 5.27 8.37 1.00
N ILE A 60 5.38 8.46 -0.33
CA ILE A 60 4.84 7.46 -1.26
C ILE A 60 6.00 6.85 -2.04
N TRP A 61 6.10 5.53 -2.01
CA TRP A 61 7.03 4.77 -2.85
C TRP A 61 6.30 4.14 -4.02
N GLU A 62 6.71 4.51 -5.23
CA GLU A 62 6.14 4.02 -6.49
C GLU A 62 7.25 3.58 -7.45
N ILE A 63 7.06 2.49 -8.19
CA ILE A 63 8.08 1.98 -9.11
C ILE A 63 7.99 2.61 -10.51
N ASP A 64 6.78 2.98 -10.96
CA ASP A 64 6.55 3.56 -12.27
C ASP A 64 6.76 5.09 -12.25
N GLN A 65 7.89 5.53 -12.80
CA GLN A 65 8.24 6.94 -12.99
C GLN A 65 7.15 7.75 -13.69
N LYS A 66 6.34 7.14 -14.57
CA LYS A 66 5.27 7.83 -15.31
C LYS A 66 4.14 8.32 -14.41
N LEU A 67 3.97 7.71 -13.24
CA LEU A 67 2.94 8.08 -12.27
C LEU A 67 3.36 9.26 -11.39
N LYS A 68 4.66 9.61 -11.37
CA LYS A 68 5.19 10.69 -10.54
C LYS A 68 4.43 12.02 -10.70
N PRO A 69 4.19 12.55 -11.92
CA PRO A 69 3.51 13.84 -12.06
C PRO A 69 2.06 13.80 -11.54
N GLN A 70 1.36 12.68 -11.73
CA GLN A 70 0.01 12.50 -11.22
C GLN A 70 -0.01 12.40 -9.68
N LEU A 71 0.95 11.69 -9.09
CA LEU A 71 1.09 11.57 -7.64
C LEU A 71 1.44 12.93 -7.01
N GLU A 72 2.39 13.68 -7.56
CA GLU A 72 2.74 15.02 -7.07
C GLU A 72 1.54 15.98 -7.14
N LYS A 73 0.76 15.90 -8.22
CA LYS A 73 -0.49 16.68 -8.35
C LYS A 73 -1.54 16.27 -7.31
N SER A 74 -1.66 14.98 -7.02
CA SER A 74 -2.69 14.44 -6.11
C SER A 74 -2.31 14.60 -4.63
N PHE A 75 -1.00 14.63 -4.34
CA PHE A 75 -0.42 14.71 -3.00
C PHE A 75 0.67 15.79 -2.94
N PRO A 76 0.31 17.08 -3.03
CA PRO A 76 1.28 18.17 -3.09
C PRO A 76 2.17 18.28 -1.85
N ASN A 77 1.70 17.77 -0.70
CA ASN A 77 2.43 17.78 0.57
C ASN A 77 3.14 16.45 0.87
N ALA A 78 3.00 15.45 0.01
CA ALA A 78 3.67 14.16 0.19
C ALA A 78 5.03 14.17 -0.49
N LYS A 79 5.96 13.41 0.09
CA LYS A 79 7.23 13.11 -0.56
C LYS A 79 7.04 11.91 -1.49
N ILE A 80 7.22 12.13 -2.79
CA ILE A 80 7.13 11.04 -3.79
C ILE A 80 8.53 10.51 -4.09
N LYS A 81 8.73 9.20 -3.92
CA LYS A 81 9.99 8.51 -4.21
C LYS A 81 9.76 7.43 -5.27
N ILE A 82 10.34 7.64 -6.45
CA ILE A 82 10.33 6.61 -7.49
C ILE A 82 11.41 5.57 -7.20
N CYS A 83 11.00 4.35 -6.87
CA CYS A 83 11.90 3.27 -6.49
C CYS A 83 11.24 1.88 -6.50
N ASN A 84 12.07 0.83 -6.57
CA ASN A 84 11.65 -0.53 -6.26
C ASN A 84 11.69 -0.75 -4.74
N SER A 85 10.52 -0.75 -4.10
CA SER A 85 10.37 -0.91 -2.65
C SER A 85 10.95 -2.22 -2.13
N ILE A 86 10.77 -3.33 -2.86
CA ILE A 86 11.27 -4.65 -2.49
C ILE A 86 12.80 -4.67 -2.49
N GLU A 87 13.43 -4.13 -3.54
CA GLU A 87 14.90 -4.04 -3.59
C GLU A 87 15.45 -3.17 -2.46
N ILE A 88 14.81 -2.03 -2.18
CA ILE A 88 15.18 -1.14 -1.09
C ILE A 88 15.08 -1.84 0.25
N LEU A 89 13.97 -2.55 0.48
CA LEU A 89 13.73 -3.29 1.72
C LEU A 89 14.67 -4.49 1.85
N ASN A 90 15.14 -5.10 0.76
CA ASN A 90 16.10 -6.20 0.82
C ASN A 90 17.55 -5.75 1.05
N LYS A 91 17.91 -4.53 0.61
CA LYS A 91 19.25 -3.97 0.81
C LYS A 91 19.51 -3.57 2.28
N SER A 92 20.78 -3.55 2.67
CA SER A 92 21.26 -3.10 4.01
C SER A 92 21.47 -1.59 4.08
N GLN A 93 20.58 -0.81 3.48
CA GLN A 93 20.67 0.65 3.50
C GLN A 93 19.88 1.25 4.65
N LYS A 94 20.29 2.42 5.14
CA LYS A 94 19.55 3.17 6.15
C LYS A 94 18.25 3.68 5.53
N ILE A 95 17.12 3.30 6.12
CA ILE A 95 15.79 3.76 5.71
C ILE A 95 15.23 4.64 6.83
N ARG A 96 14.55 5.72 6.45
CA ARG A 96 13.76 6.52 7.38
C ARG A 96 12.73 5.62 8.09
N LYS A 97 12.45 5.94 9.35
CA LYS A 97 11.45 5.23 10.16
C LYS A 97 10.10 5.94 10.10
N PHE A 98 9.03 5.17 10.26
CA PHE A 98 7.65 5.61 10.11
C PHE A 98 6.81 5.04 11.25
N ASP A 99 5.84 5.84 11.70
CA ASP A 99 4.91 5.50 12.77
C ASP A 99 3.63 4.84 12.21
N LEU A 100 3.37 5.03 10.92
CA LEU A 100 2.25 4.40 10.21
C LEU A 100 2.69 3.94 8.82
N ILE A 101 2.43 2.68 8.50
CA ILE A 101 2.86 2.05 7.25
C ILE A 101 1.64 1.49 6.53
N LEU A 102 1.33 2.06 5.37
CA LEU A 102 0.31 1.55 4.44
C LEU A 102 0.98 0.70 3.36
N ILE A 103 0.46 -0.50 3.18
CA ILE A 103 0.91 -1.44 2.15
C ILE A 103 -0.28 -1.71 1.23
N ASP A 104 -0.31 -1.06 0.06
CA ASP A 104 -1.32 -1.24 -1.01
C ASP A 104 -0.75 -2.06 -2.17
N ASN A 105 -0.19 -3.21 -1.86
CA ASN A 105 0.57 -3.95 -2.85
C ASN A 105 -0.36 -4.70 -3.83
N PRO A 106 -0.01 -4.77 -5.13
CA PRO A 106 -0.82 -5.50 -6.09
C PRO A 106 -0.84 -7.01 -5.82
N MET A 107 -1.94 -7.65 -6.21
CA MET A 107 -2.08 -9.11 -6.14
C MET A 107 -1.43 -9.80 -7.33
N SER A 108 -0.12 -10.00 -7.28
CA SER A 108 0.59 -10.83 -8.26
C SER A 108 1.85 -11.45 -7.66
N VAL A 109 2.42 -12.40 -8.40
CA VAL A 109 3.83 -12.79 -8.27
C VAL A 109 4.61 -12.06 -9.36
N PHE A 110 5.74 -11.50 -8.98
CA PHE A 110 6.64 -10.72 -9.83
C PHE A 110 7.99 -11.44 -9.95
N GLY A 111 8.81 -11.04 -10.93
CA GLY A 111 10.10 -11.68 -11.17
C GLY A 111 10.05 -13.04 -11.91
N ILE A 112 9.07 -13.25 -12.79
CA ILE A 112 8.90 -14.52 -13.56
C ILE A 112 9.73 -14.53 -14.87
N LYS A 113 10.65 -13.58 -15.10
CA LYS A 113 11.53 -13.60 -16.28
C LYS A 113 12.81 -14.39 -15.97
N LYS A 114 13.48 -14.94 -17.01
CA LYS A 114 14.75 -15.66 -16.85
C LYS A 114 15.72 -14.80 -16.02
N ASN A 115 16.23 -15.37 -14.92
CA ASN A 115 17.20 -14.80 -13.98
C ASN A 115 16.67 -13.76 -12.96
N SER A 116 15.36 -13.64 -12.75
CA SER A 116 14.82 -12.87 -11.61
C SER A 116 14.29 -13.79 -10.51
N PHE A 117 14.48 -13.41 -9.24
CA PHE A 117 13.90 -14.10 -8.08
C PHE A 117 12.38 -13.90 -8.09
N GLU A 118 11.61 -14.99 -7.97
CA GLU A 118 10.16 -14.90 -7.84
C GLU A 118 9.79 -14.33 -6.47
N TYR A 119 9.01 -13.25 -6.42
CA TYR A 119 8.57 -12.64 -5.17
C TYR A 119 7.08 -12.31 -5.18
N CYS A 120 6.47 -12.37 -4.00
CA CYS A 120 5.09 -11.97 -3.77
C CYS A 120 5.11 -10.80 -2.80
N GLU A 121 4.84 -9.61 -3.33
CA GLU A 121 5.01 -8.34 -2.63
C GLU A 121 4.29 -8.30 -1.28
N HIS A 122 3.14 -8.96 -1.16
CA HIS A 122 2.40 -9.12 0.10
C HIS A 122 3.29 -9.69 1.22
N PHE A 123 4.05 -10.76 0.95
CA PHE A 123 4.80 -11.48 1.99
C PHE A 123 6.22 -10.93 2.15
N ASP A 124 6.83 -10.48 1.06
CA ASP A 124 8.23 -10.03 1.08
C ASP A 124 8.39 -8.66 1.75
N VAL A 125 7.35 -7.81 1.71
CA VAL A 125 7.30 -6.56 2.49
C VAL A 125 7.19 -6.85 3.97
N ILE A 126 6.28 -7.74 4.38
CA ILE A 126 6.06 -8.10 5.79
C ILE A 126 7.35 -8.60 6.43
N LYS A 127 8.11 -9.48 5.75
CA LYS A 127 9.39 -10.00 6.26
C LYS A 127 10.41 -8.89 6.57
N ASN A 128 10.34 -7.77 5.85
CA ASN A 128 11.27 -6.65 5.98
C ASN A 128 10.66 -5.42 6.65
N ILE A 129 9.40 -5.47 7.11
CA ILE A 129 8.66 -4.30 7.61
C ILE A 129 9.35 -3.64 8.81
N LYS A 130 10.02 -4.43 9.65
CA LYS A 130 10.83 -3.95 10.79
C LYS A 130 11.90 -2.93 10.39
N LYS A 131 12.34 -2.92 9.12
CA LYS A 131 13.29 -1.93 8.62
C LYS A 131 12.68 -0.53 8.52
N LEU A 132 11.37 -0.42 8.42
CA LEU A 132 10.62 0.85 8.40
C LEU A 132 10.16 1.31 9.79
N ILE A 133 10.27 0.45 10.80
CA ILE A 133 9.80 0.71 12.17
C ILE A 133 11.00 1.08 13.06
N ASP A 134 10.81 2.03 13.97
CA ASP A 134 11.79 2.30 15.03
C ASP A 134 11.48 1.46 16.27
N LYS A 135 10.44 1.84 17.04
CA LYS A 135 9.98 1.12 18.23
C LYS A 135 8.61 0.50 18.02
N GLU A 136 7.64 1.30 17.58
CA GLU A 136 6.25 0.91 17.36
C GLU A 136 5.74 1.56 16.08
N ALA A 137 4.82 0.88 15.39
CA ALA A 137 4.13 1.45 14.24
C ALA A 137 2.78 0.79 14.02
N ILE A 138 1.85 1.55 13.45
CA ILE A 138 0.58 1.05 12.95
C ILE A 138 0.80 0.54 11.52
N VAL A 139 0.48 -0.72 11.25
CA VAL A 139 0.57 -1.28 9.89
C VAL A 139 -0.83 -1.48 9.32
N ILE A 140 -1.15 -0.76 8.25
CA ILE A 140 -2.37 -0.93 7.47
C ILE A 140 -2.03 -1.82 6.27
N PHE A 141 -2.58 -3.03 6.27
CA PHE A 141 -2.33 -4.01 5.22
C PHE A 141 -3.62 -4.28 4.42
N LEU A 142 -3.64 -3.88 3.15
CA LEU A 142 -4.80 -4.06 2.29
C LEU A 142 -4.89 -5.50 1.79
N VAL A 143 -5.71 -6.30 2.46
CA VAL A 143 -5.89 -7.72 2.11
C VAL A 143 -7.10 -7.92 1.21
N ASN A 144 -6.84 -8.38 0.00
CA ASN A 144 -7.87 -8.91 -0.88
C ASN A 144 -8.18 -10.38 -0.53
N LYS A 145 -9.48 -10.71 -0.43
CA LYS A 145 -9.95 -12.07 -0.11
C LYS A 145 -9.90 -13.01 -1.33
N LYS A 146 -9.88 -12.49 -2.56
CA LYS A 146 -9.85 -13.27 -3.82
C LYS A 146 -9.01 -12.52 -4.89
N PRO A 147 -8.24 -13.21 -5.75
CA PRO A 147 -7.43 -12.58 -6.80
C PRO A 147 -8.28 -11.92 -7.90
N PHE A 148 -7.92 -10.70 -8.33
CA PHE A 148 -8.64 -9.89 -9.32
C PHE A 148 -8.67 -10.52 -10.73
N PHE A 149 -7.82 -11.50 -11.02
CA PHE A 149 -7.67 -12.10 -12.36
C PHE A 149 -7.83 -13.62 -12.38
N SER A 150 -8.67 -14.20 -11.51
CA SER A 150 -8.87 -15.65 -11.37
C SER A 150 -8.97 -16.41 -12.70
N LYS A 151 -9.57 -15.79 -13.73
CA LYS A 151 -9.76 -16.37 -15.07
C LYS A 151 -8.64 -16.09 -16.10
N LYS A 152 -7.95 -14.95 -16.06
CA LYS A 152 -6.97 -14.52 -17.11
C LYS A 152 -5.51 -14.93 -16.84
N LEU A 153 -5.13 -15.14 -15.59
CA LEU A 153 -3.72 -15.37 -15.20
C LEU A 153 -3.54 -16.66 -14.37
N LYS A 154 -4.04 -17.79 -14.89
CA LYS A 154 -4.09 -19.09 -14.16
C LYS A 154 -2.76 -19.46 -13.46
N LYS A 155 -1.63 -19.36 -14.15
CA LYS A 155 -0.31 -19.72 -13.60
C LYS A 155 0.13 -18.78 -12.45
N LYS A 156 0.05 -17.47 -12.65
CA LYS A 156 0.38 -16.48 -11.60
C LYS A 156 -0.54 -16.59 -10.39
N ASN A 157 -1.82 -16.86 -10.61
CA ASN A 157 -2.80 -17.06 -9.55
C ASN A 157 -2.54 -18.34 -8.75
N MET A 158 -2.18 -19.46 -9.40
CA MET A 158 -1.84 -20.69 -8.69
C MET A 158 -0.63 -20.48 -7.77
N LEU A 159 0.42 -19.83 -8.27
CA LEU A 159 1.62 -19.55 -7.48
C LEU A 159 1.33 -18.60 -6.31
N TRP A 160 0.56 -17.53 -6.55
CA TRP A 160 0.08 -16.64 -5.48
C TRP A 160 -0.74 -17.39 -4.43
N ARG A 161 -1.64 -18.29 -4.85
CA ARG A 161 -2.46 -19.11 -3.92
C ARG A 161 -1.59 -20.04 -3.08
N LYS A 162 -0.58 -20.68 -3.67
CA LYS A 162 0.34 -21.57 -2.95
C LYS A 162 1.09 -20.81 -1.85
N ARG A 163 1.68 -19.65 -2.16
CA ARG A 163 2.39 -18.83 -1.16
C ARG A 163 1.52 -18.31 -0.02
N ARG A 164 0.19 -18.21 -0.19
CA ARG A 164 -0.72 -17.82 0.89
C ARG A 164 -0.97 -18.93 1.91
N GLN A 165 -0.66 -20.18 1.55
CA GLN A 165 -0.81 -21.33 2.44
C GLN A 165 0.47 -21.63 3.24
N GLU A 166 1.59 -20.98 2.89
CA GLU A 166 2.89 -21.01 3.59
C GLU A 166 2.92 -19.98 4.73
#